data_AF-A0A2M9YRP0-F1
#
_entry.id   AF-A0A2M9YRP0-F1
#
_cell.length_a   1.000
_cell.length_b   1.000
_cell.length_c   1.000
_cell.angle_alpha   90.00
_cell.angle_beta   90.00
_cell.angle_gamma   90.00
#
_symmetry.space_group_name_H-M   'P 1'
#
loop_
_entity.id
_entity.type
_entity.pdbx_description
1 polymer ?
#
loop_
_entity_poly.entity_id
_entity_poly.type
_entity_poly.pdbx_seq_one_letter_code
_entity_poly.pdbx_strand_id
1 'polypeptide(L)'
;MRIFSLYRLIQTLFGKFSSAQFLRKGSAAIISKFNRLDPKIRFYKSSSLFSRKNLQCNGRILYPLLITFVFLSSSSHFAESLSKEQLKLVTLVHTIIDDLDHLVLKKSKNENDDVYLLMKESIAKLRSGVLRVGIREDMDRDIFGSAAFSIRSKEDPDPSIYLSPYLLELYQTHPSIVLSAFVHECQHSKSYFDDPERFVDLGSTSALEKYLYELDSYNRESQFILKYLKKNPKYKLTPFEVLLSNSFEKDNLNYFSYAALGHDISLAAYLYNVSGFKLSYEEKIKLIDNTLNQLIATQMEEKSDLWNQYRQVVPIYSFLQFAPQAIRNVDTVHDKIVDQSKYDLQKQHPDLYERLLVLEKIFGENIQKYKYLQETLDKLKQLE
;
A
#
# COMPACT_ATOMS: atom_id res chain seq x y z
N MET A 1 -15.61 -13.79 -14.06
CA MET A 1 -14.45 -14.75 -14.12
C MET A 1 -13.51 -14.53 -15.32
N ARG A 2 -13.88 -13.75 -16.36
CA ARG A 2 -13.00 -13.47 -17.54
C ARG A 2 -12.15 -12.19 -17.43
N ILE A 3 -12.64 -11.14 -16.77
CA ILE A 3 -11.85 -9.93 -16.43
C ILE A 3 -10.60 -10.29 -15.58
N PHE A 4 -10.73 -11.27 -14.69
CA PHE A 4 -9.61 -11.85 -13.93
C PHE A 4 -8.57 -12.57 -14.81
N SER A 5 -8.98 -13.09 -15.97
CA SER A 5 -8.08 -13.74 -16.92
C SER A 5 -7.29 -12.72 -17.73
N LEU A 6 -7.86 -11.56 -18.06
CA LEU A 6 -7.13 -10.44 -18.66
C LEU A 6 -6.12 -9.85 -17.67
N TYR A 7 -6.50 -9.70 -16.40
CA TYR A 7 -5.57 -9.30 -15.33
C TYR A 7 -4.37 -10.27 -15.23
N ARG A 8 -4.61 -11.59 -15.26
CA ARG A 8 -3.53 -12.58 -15.32
C ARG A 8 -2.72 -12.53 -16.61
N LEU A 9 -3.35 -12.28 -17.75
CA LEU A 9 -2.67 -12.16 -19.04
C LEU A 9 -1.73 -10.94 -19.04
N ILE A 10 -2.17 -9.80 -18.51
CA ILE A 10 -1.38 -8.59 -18.31
C ILE A 10 -0.25 -8.86 -17.30
N GLN A 11 -0.53 -9.48 -16.16
CA GLN A 11 0.53 -9.90 -15.21
C GLN A 11 1.57 -10.84 -15.83
N THR A 12 1.17 -11.71 -16.78
CA THR A 12 2.12 -12.56 -17.51
C THR A 12 2.88 -11.83 -18.62
N LEU A 13 2.30 -10.78 -19.21
CA LEU A 13 2.91 -10.01 -20.30
C LEU A 13 3.83 -8.88 -19.80
N PHE A 14 3.61 -8.37 -18.58
CA PHE A 14 4.29 -7.19 -18.03
C PHE A 14 5.11 -7.50 -16.77
N GLY A 15 5.35 -8.79 -16.48
CA GLY A 15 5.99 -9.21 -15.25
C GLY A 15 5.11 -9.00 -14.02
N LYS A 16 5.48 -9.65 -12.91
CA LYS A 16 4.81 -9.42 -11.63
C LYS A 16 5.12 -7.99 -11.16
N PHE A 17 4.29 -7.02 -11.49
CA PHE A 17 4.19 -5.83 -10.65
C PHE A 17 3.70 -6.31 -9.28
N SER A 18 4.53 -6.09 -8.27
CA SER A 18 4.34 -6.49 -6.88
C SER A 18 3.01 -5.96 -6.31
N SER A 19 1.95 -6.75 -6.51
CA SER A 19 0.76 -6.78 -5.66
C SER A 19 0.36 -8.24 -5.35
N ALA A 20 1.24 -9.19 -5.66
CA ALA A 20 1.00 -10.63 -5.57
C ALA A 20 1.95 -11.31 -4.57
N GLN A 21 1.73 -11.08 -3.28
CA GLN A 21 2.18 -11.99 -2.21
C GLN A 21 1.06 -12.48 -1.27
N PHE A 22 -0.21 -12.35 -1.66
CA PHE A 22 -1.29 -13.13 -1.08
C PHE A 22 -1.89 -14.04 -2.15
N LEU A 23 -1.40 -15.29 -2.23
CA LEU A 23 -2.12 -16.50 -2.69
C LEU A 23 -1.13 -17.62 -3.03
N ARG A 24 -0.80 -18.48 -2.05
CA ARG A 24 -0.37 -19.90 -2.10
C ARG A 24 0.27 -20.21 -0.74
N LYS A 25 -0.10 -21.21 0.08
CA LYS A 25 -0.77 -22.50 -0.07
C LYS A 25 -1.49 -22.83 1.24
N GLY A 26 -2.57 -23.61 1.18
CA GLY A 26 -3.16 -24.23 2.37
C GLY A 26 -4.44 -25.00 2.08
N SER A 27 -4.35 -26.09 1.31
CA SER A 27 -5.45 -27.06 1.15
C SER A 27 -4.96 -28.46 1.52
N ALA A 28 -5.42 -28.95 2.68
CA ALA A 28 -5.68 -30.35 3.08
C ALA A 28 -5.98 -30.34 4.59
N ALA A 29 -7.24 -30.25 5.02
CA ALA A 29 -8.17 -31.37 5.27
C ALA A 29 -7.82 -32.24 6.48
N ILE A 30 -8.76 -32.31 7.46
CA ILE A 30 -9.32 -33.50 8.15
C ILE A 30 -9.61 -33.25 9.66
N ILE A 31 -10.91 -33.22 9.96
CA ILE A 31 -11.67 -33.83 11.07
C ILE A 31 -11.19 -33.61 12.53
N SER A 32 -12.00 -32.89 13.32
CA SER A 32 -12.73 -33.55 14.43
C SER A 32 -13.91 -32.73 14.98
N LYS A 33 -15.06 -33.40 15.03
CA LYS A 33 -16.22 -33.12 15.90
C LYS A 33 -15.75 -32.83 17.33
N PHE A 34 -16.38 -31.88 18.03
CA PHE A 34 -17.03 -32.13 19.32
C PHE A 34 -17.88 -30.93 19.80
N ASN A 35 -19.18 -31.22 19.93
CA ASN A 35 -20.21 -30.75 20.86
C ASN A 35 -20.45 -29.27 21.22
N ARG A 36 -21.69 -28.88 20.85
CA ARG A 36 -22.61 -28.01 21.58
C ARG A 36 -22.58 -28.26 23.10
N LEU A 37 -22.63 -27.17 23.87
CA LEU A 37 -23.50 -27.01 25.04
C LEU A 37 -23.72 -25.51 25.33
N ASP A 38 -24.95 -25.22 25.73
CA ASP A 38 -25.62 -23.91 25.84
C ASP A 38 -25.06 -22.96 26.93
N PRO A 39 -25.40 -21.66 26.85
CA PRO A 39 -25.00 -20.62 27.78
C PRO A 39 -26.04 -20.45 28.91
N LYS A 40 -25.60 -20.14 30.14
CA LYS A 40 -26.42 -19.43 31.15
C LYS A 40 -25.64 -19.11 32.42
N ILE A 41 -26.10 -18.04 33.08
CA ILE A 41 -25.81 -17.54 34.45
C ILE A 41 -24.80 -16.37 34.45
N ARG A 42 -25.26 -15.12 34.32
CA ARG A 42 -25.81 -14.18 35.34
C ARG A 42 -24.76 -13.55 36.28
N PHE A 43 -24.73 -12.22 36.19
CA PHE A 43 -24.33 -11.19 37.16
C PHE A 43 -24.27 -11.63 38.63
N TYR A 44 -23.22 -11.21 39.35
CA TYR A 44 -23.37 -10.50 40.62
C TYR A 44 -22.21 -9.52 40.88
N LYS A 45 -22.60 -8.35 41.40
CA LYS A 45 -21.77 -7.26 41.91
C LYS A 45 -21.13 -7.61 43.26
N SER A 46 -19.94 -7.04 43.47
CA SER A 46 -19.29 -6.54 44.70
C SER A 46 -19.67 -7.12 46.08
N SER A 47 -18.65 -7.51 46.84
CA SER A 47 -18.37 -6.89 48.14
C SER A 47 -16.94 -7.21 48.59
N SER A 48 -16.23 -6.16 48.98
CA SER A 48 -15.04 -6.19 49.82
C SER A 48 -15.32 -6.91 51.13
N LEU A 49 -14.32 -7.65 51.65
CA LEU A 49 -14.05 -7.75 53.08
C LEU A 49 -12.64 -8.33 53.29
N PHE A 50 -11.81 -7.52 53.96
CA PHE A 50 -10.51 -7.89 54.48
C PHE A 50 -10.62 -9.09 55.43
N SER A 51 -9.73 -10.06 55.29
CA SER A 51 -9.27 -10.87 56.41
C SER A 51 -7.77 -11.13 56.26
N ARG A 52 -6.98 -10.27 56.92
CA ARG A 52 -5.56 -10.51 57.18
C ARG A 52 -5.46 -11.62 58.23
N LYS A 53 -4.98 -12.79 57.82
CA LYS A 53 -4.35 -13.76 58.74
C LYS A 53 -2.99 -14.17 58.19
N ASN A 54 -1.98 -13.64 58.87
CA ASN A 54 -0.62 -14.14 59.05
C ASN A 54 -0.21 -15.39 58.27
N LEU A 55 0.55 -15.18 57.20
CA LEU A 55 1.62 -16.09 56.79
C LEU A 55 2.93 -15.29 56.74
N GLN A 56 3.57 -15.17 57.90
CA GLN A 56 5.01 -14.94 57.99
C GLN A 56 5.68 -16.24 57.53
N CYS A 57 5.98 -16.33 56.24
CA CYS A 57 6.90 -17.31 55.71
C CYS A 57 8.16 -16.58 55.25
N ASN A 58 9.32 -17.04 55.73
CA ASN A 58 10.64 -16.43 55.63
C ASN A 58 11.04 -15.98 54.21
N GLY A 59 10.73 -14.72 53.87
CA GLY A 59 11.00 -14.10 52.58
C GLY A 59 12.42 -13.59 52.38
N ARG A 60 13.46 -14.28 52.88
CA ARG A 60 14.87 -13.87 52.70
C ARG A 60 15.71 -14.77 51.80
N ILE A 61 15.15 -15.86 51.25
CA ILE A 61 15.90 -16.77 50.35
C ILE A 61 15.31 -16.83 48.92
N LEU A 62 14.07 -16.38 48.70
CA LEU A 62 13.41 -16.45 47.39
C LEU A 62 13.72 -15.27 46.44
N TYR A 63 14.08 -14.10 46.95
CA TYR A 63 14.45 -12.94 46.14
C TYR A 63 15.77 -13.10 45.34
N PRO A 64 16.87 -13.61 45.90
CA PRO A 64 18.10 -13.78 45.13
C PRO A 64 17.96 -14.87 44.06
N LEU A 65 17.11 -15.89 44.28
CA LEU A 65 16.82 -16.97 43.33
C LEU A 65 15.99 -16.50 42.14
N LEU A 66 14.99 -15.63 42.35
CA LEU A 66 14.21 -15.05 41.25
C LEU A 66 15.05 -14.06 40.41
N ILE A 67 15.92 -13.27 41.07
CA ILE A 67 16.84 -12.35 40.40
C ILE A 67 17.90 -13.13 39.60
N THR A 68 18.47 -14.20 40.15
CA THR A 68 19.39 -15.06 39.37
C THR A 68 18.69 -15.80 38.23
N PHE A 69 17.42 -16.18 38.37
CA PHE A 69 16.66 -16.77 37.25
C PHE A 69 16.38 -15.76 36.13
N VAL A 70 16.11 -14.49 36.46
CA VAL A 70 15.99 -13.41 35.48
C VAL A 70 17.34 -13.11 34.80
N PHE A 71 18.45 -13.17 35.53
CA PHE A 71 19.79 -12.99 34.94
C PHE A 71 20.29 -14.20 34.14
N LEU A 72 19.87 -15.43 34.49
CA LEU A 72 20.22 -16.67 33.76
C LEU A 72 19.35 -16.89 32.52
N SER A 73 18.12 -16.37 32.49
CA SER A 73 17.27 -16.37 31.29
C SER A 73 17.59 -15.24 30.30
N SER A 74 18.35 -14.23 30.73
CA SER A 74 19.02 -13.27 29.85
C SER A 74 20.38 -13.77 29.32
N SER A 75 20.63 -15.09 29.33
CA SER A 75 21.79 -15.64 28.65
C SER A 75 21.72 -15.29 27.16
N SER A 76 22.72 -14.57 26.68
CA SER A 76 22.98 -14.20 25.29
C SER A 76 23.07 -15.38 24.31
N HIS A 77 22.87 -16.62 24.77
CA HIS A 77 22.82 -17.84 23.96
C HIS A 77 21.51 -18.06 23.20
N PHE A 78 20.48 -17.23 23.41
CA PHE A 78 19.23 -17.26 22.62
C PHE A 78 19.04 -16.05 21.69
N ALA A 79 19.97 -15.09 21.71
CA ALA A 79 20.05 -14.09 20.66
C ALA A 79 20.94 -14.67 19.56
N GLU A 80 20.34 -15.05 18.44
CA GLU A 80 21.09 -15.40 17.24
C GLU A 80 21.98 -14.20 16.90
N SER A 81 23.29 -14.35 17.06
CA SER A 81 24.22 -13.25 16.83
C SER A 81 24.20 -12.90 15.36
N LEU A 82 23.80 -11.67 15.02
CA LEU A 82 23.76 -11.20 13.64
C LEU A 82 25.13 -11.43 12.97
N SER A 83 25.10 -11.90 11.72
CA SER A 83 26.30 -11.98 10.91
C SER A 83 26.88 -10.57 10.69
N LYS A 84 28.18 -10.50 10.34
CA LYS A 84 28.84 -9.21 10.06
C LYS A 84 28.12 -8.43 8.95
N GLU A 85 27.59 -9.12 7.94
CA GLU A 85 26.84 -8.48 6.85
C GLU A 85 25.46 -8.00 7.33
N GLN A 86 24.76 -8.80 8.12
CA GLN A 86 23.47 -8.37 8.72
C GLN A 86 23.65 -7.13 9.61
N LEU A 87 24.71 -7.09 10.43
CA LEU A 87 25.01 -5.93 11.26
C LEU A 87 25.28 -4.67 10.42
N LYS A 88 25.97 -4.81 9.29
CA LYS A 88 26.23 -3.71 8.36
C LYS A 88 24.93 -3.18 7.74
N LEU A 89 24.03 -4.06 7.30
CA LEU A 89 22.73 -3.65 6.75
C LEU A 89 21.85 -2.96 7.81
N VAL A 90 21.80 -3.51 9.04
CA VAL A 90 21.10 -2.87 10.16
C VAL A 90 21.68 -1.50 10.48
N THR A 91 23.00 -1.35 10.44
CA THR A 91 23.66 -0.05 10.63
C THR A 91 23.27 0.96 9.55
N LEU A 92 23.15 0.52 8.29
CA LEU A 92 22.68 1.38 7.20
C LEU A 92 21.23 1.83 7.41
N VAL A 93 20.34 0.95 7.86
CA VAL A 93 18.95 1.31 8.22
C VAL A 93 18.93 2.39 9.31
N HIS A 94 19.71 2.23 10.38
CA HIS A 94 19.81 3.27 11.41
C HIS A 94 20.33 4.59 10.85
N THR A 95 21.34 4.54 9.98
CA THR A 95 21.88 5.73 9.31
C THR A 95 20.81 6.44 8.46
N ILE A 96 20.00 5.70 7.70
CA ILE A 96 18.90 6.26 6.89
C ILE A 96 17.88 6.98 7.79
N ILE A 97 17.47 6.34 8.89
CA ILE A 97 16.51 6.91 9.84
C ILE A 97 17.07 8.18 10.49
N ASP A 98 18.34 8.18 10.89
CA ASP A 98 19.01 9.33 11.49
C ASP A 98 19.20 10.48 10.49
N ASP A 99 19.52 10.18 9.23
CA ASP A 99 19.60 11.19 8.16
C ASP A 99 18.22 11.81 7.91
N LEU A 100 17.13 11.04 7.92
CA LEU A 100 15.75 11.56 7.83
C LEU A 100 15.37 12.44 9.03
N ASP A 101 15.65 11.99 10.26
CA ASP A 101 15.44 12.76 11.50
C ASP A 101 16.19 14.10 11.43
N HIS A 102 17.45 14.07 10.99
CA HIS A 102 18.24 15.28 10.86
C HIS A 102 17.76 16.20 9.73
N LEU A 103 17.45 15.64 8.57
CA LEU A 103 17.04 16.38 7.37
C LEU A 103 15.70 17.08 7.58
N VAL A 104 14.73 16.39 8.18
CA VAL A 104 13.34 16.86 8.29
C VAL A 104 13.05 17.48 9.66
N LEU A 105 13.40 16.80 10.75
CA LEU A 105 12.92 17.17 12.09
C LEU A 105 13.84 18.15 12.83
N LYS A 106 15.17 18.02 12.68
CA LYS A 106 16.13 18.85 13.42
C LYS A 106 16.37 20.23 12.79
N LYS A 107 16.22 20.34 11.47
CA LYS A 107 16.50 21.61 10.74
C LYS A 107 15.38 22.64 10.85
N SER A 108 14.13 22.22 11.05
CA SER A 108 13.00 23.15 11.20
C SER A 108 11.83 22.48 11.93
N LYS A 109 11.26 23.15 12.94
CA LYS A 109 9.96 22.78 13.49
C LYS A 109 8.88 23.48 12.69
N ASN A 110 8.28 22.77 11.73
CA ASN A 110 7.20 23.31 10.91
C ASN A 110 5.97 22.40 11.01
N GLU A 111 5.09 22.68 11.97
CA GLU A 111 3.87 21.90 12.19
C GLU A 111 2.83 22.11 11.06
N ASN A 112 3.06 23.04 10.12
CA ASN A 112 2.25 23.18 8.92
C ASN A 112 2.80 22.38 7.72
N ASP A 113 3.92 21.68 7.89
CA ASP A 113 4.49 20.85 6.86
C ASP A 113 4.06 19.39 7.04
N ASP A 114 3.23 18.91 6.13
CA ASP A 114 2.73 17.54 6.17
C ASP A 114 3.84 16.48 6.16
N VAL A 115 4.96 16.74 5.48
CA VAL A 115 6.12 15.83 5.48
C VAL A 115 6.79 15.83 6.86
N TYR A 116 6.88 16.98 7.51
CA TYR A 116 7.39 17.08 8.88
C TYR A 116 6.51 16.28 9.85
N LEU A 117 5.18 16.44 9.77
CA LEU A 117 4.23 15.73 10.61
C LEU A 117 4.32 14.21 10.39
N LEU A 118 4.35 13.78 9.13
CA LEU A 118 4.52 12.38 8.77
C LEU A 118 5.81 11.80 9.38
N MET A 119 6.95 12.47 9.17
CA MET A 119 8.23 11.96 9.67
C MET A 119 8.32 11.97 11.19
N LYS A 120 7.74 12.99 11.85
CA LYS A 120 7.67 13.07 13.31
C LYS A 120 6.90 11.89 13.88
N GLU A 121 5.76 11.56 13.27
CA GLU A 121 4.92 10.44 13.66
C GLU A 121 5.61 9.09 13.40
N SER A 122 6.15 8.88 12.21
CA SER A 122 6.82 7.62 11.83
C SER A 122 8.07 7.35 12.66
N ILE A 123 8.92 8.36 12.89
CA ILE A 123 10.13 8.20 13.72
C ILE A 123 9.77 7.90 15.18
N ALA A 124 8.70 8.52 15.72
CA ALA A 124 8.24 8.20 17.07
C ALA A 124 7.79 6.74 17.17
N LYS A 125 7.04 6.24 16.17
CA LYS A 125 6.59 4.84 16.12
C LYS A 125 7.76 3.86 15.97
N LEU A 126 8.73 4.16 15.11
CA LEU A 126 9.97 3.38 14.96
C LEU A 126 10.75 3.29 16.29
N ARG A 127 10.95 4.42 16.97
CA ARG A 127 11.66 4.47 18.26
C ARG A 127 10.93 3.72 19.38
N SER A 128 9.60 3.69 19.35
CA SER A 128 8.79 2.94 20.31
C SER A 128 8.69 1.44 20.02
N GLY A 129 9.15 0.99 18.84
CA GLY A 129 9.02 -0.40 18.39
C GLY A 129 7.63 -0.78 17.85
N VAL A 130 6.69 0.17 17.78
CA VAL A 130 5.34 -0.04 17.22
C VAL A 130 5.38 -0.22 15.71
N LEU A 131 6.28 0.49 15.02
CA LEU A 131 6.60 0.28 13.62
C LEU A 131 8.01 -0.33 13.54
N ARG A 132 8.20 -1.34 12.69
CA ARG A 132 9.50 -2.01 12.53
C ARG A 132 10.08 -1.80 11.14
N VAL A 133 11.39 -1.99 11.01
CA VAL A 133 12.06 -2.08 9.71
C VAL A 133 12.64 -3.47 9.57
N GLY A 134 12.19 -4.20 8.55
CA GLY A 134 12.70 -5.51 8.18
C GLY A 134 13.58 -5.42 6.93
N ILE A 135 14.52 -6.34 6.79
CA ILE A 135 15.32 -6.50 5.56
C ILE A 135 14.92 -7.82 4.92
N ARG A 136 14.52 -7.79 3.64
CA ARG A 136 14.03 -8.96 2.90
C ARG A 136 14.81 -9.18 1.62
N GLU A 137 15.46 -10.34 1.51
CA GLU A 137 16.26 -10.71 0.34
C GLU A 137 15.41 -11.12 -0.88
N ASP A 138 14.14 -11.46 -0.66
CA ASP A 138 13.22 -11.92 -1.72
C ASP A 138 12.48 -10.79 -2.45
N MET A 139 12.79 -9.53 -2.11
CA MET A 139 12.24 -8.33 -2.75
C MET A 139 12.92 -8.03 -4.09
N ASP A 140 12.27 -7.24 -4.92
CA ASP A 140 12.77 -6.91 -6.25
C ASP A 140 14.05 -6.06 -6.16
N ARG A 141 14.92 -6.23 -7.16
CA ARG A 141 16.17 -5.46 -7.31
C ARG A 141 15.98 -4.26 -8.24
N ASP A 142 14.98 -3.45 -7.96
CA ASP A 142 14.75 -2.15 -8.63
C ASP A 142 14.16 -1.12 -7.67
N ILE A 143 14.01 0.13 -8.11
CA ILE A 143 13.53 1.23 -7.26
C ILE A 143 12.02 1.17 -6.93
N PHE A 144 11.24 0.33 -7.62
CA PHE A 144 9.78 0.26 -7.45
C PHE A 144 9.35 -0.88 -6.52
N GLY A 145 10.10 -1.98 -6.46
CA GLY A 145 9.77 -3.16 -5.65
C GLY A 145 10.74 -3.44 -4.49
N SER A 146 11.60 -2.48 -4.15
CA SER A 146 12.64 -2.64 -3.12
C SER A 146 12.31 -2.05 -1.76
N ALA A 147 11.18 -1.36 -1.62
CA ALA A 147 10.58 -0.96 -0.36
C ALA A 147 9.11 -1.38 -0.35
N ALA A 148 8.58 -1.74 0.83
CA ALA A 148 7.17 -2.04 0.99
C ALA A 148 6.76 -2.00 2.46
N PHE A 149 5.66 -1.30 2.76
CA PHE A 149 4.95 -1.43 4.02
C PHE A 149 4.02 -2.64 3.98
N SER A 150 4.04 -3.47 5.01
CA SER A 150 3.04 -4.51 5.18
C SER A 150 2.77 -4.87 6.63
N ILE A 151 1.63 -5.52 6.82
CA ILE A 151 1.20 -6.14 8.07
C ILE A 151 1.17 -7.66 7.89
N ARG A 152 1.47 -8.41 8.93
CA ARG A 152 1.52 -9.88 8.91
C ARG A 152 0.12 -10.50 8.82
N SER A 153 -0.80 -10.12 9.69
CA SER A 153 -2.22 -10.51 9.60
C SER A 153 -3.14 -9.55 10.34
N LYS A 154 -4.47 -9.71 10.25
CA LYS A 154 -5.41 -8.88 11.02
C LYS A 154 -5.29 -9.14 12.53
N GLU A 155 -4.99 -10.37 12.92
CA GLU A 155 -4.91 -10.85 14.31
C GLU A 155 -3.54 -10.58 14.95
N ASP A 156 -2.48 -10.52 14.14
CA ASP A 156 -1.13 -10.16 14.55
C ASP A 156 -0.54 -9.18 13.50
N PRO A 157 -0.90 -7.89 13.56
CA PRO A 157 -0.60 -6.95 12.49
C PRO A 157 0.87 -6.73 12.22
N ASP A 158 1.71 -6.66 13.24
CA ASP A 158 3.16 -6.50 13.07
C ASP A 158 3.57 -5.52 11.93
N PRO A 159 3.16 -4.24 12.00
CA PRO A 159 3.36 -3.29 10.92
C PRO A 159 4.85 -3.03 10.72
N SER A 160 5.32 -3.29 9.50
CA SER A 160 6.74 -3.27 9.17
C SER A 160 6.97 -2.63 7.80
N ILE A 161 8.00 -1.80 7.71
CA ILE A 161 8.59 -1.35 6.44
C ILE A 161 9.68 -2.35 6.08
N TYR A 162 9.55 -3.02 4.95
CA TYR A 162 10.56 -3.93 4.43
C TYR A 162 11.40 -3.25 3.38
N LEU A 163 12.72 -3.42 3.48
CA LEU A 163 13.69 -2.91 2.52
C LEU A 163 14.47 -4.08 1.92
N SER A 164 14.75 -4.02 0.62
CA SER A 164 15.65 -4.97 -0.02
C SER A 164 17.11 -4.61 0.26
N PRO A 165 18.03 -5.58 0.31
CA PRO A 165 19.47 -5.30 0.37
C PRO A 165 19.94 -4.38 -0.76
N TYR A 166 19.36 -4.51 -1.95
CA TYR A 166 19.67 -3.66 -3.10
C TYR A 166 19.37 -2.18 -2.83
N LEU A 167 18.24 -1.84 -2.20
CA LEU A 167 17.94 -0.45 -1.83
C LEU A 167 18.95 0.09 -0.81
N LEU A 168 19.41 -0.74 0.12
CA LEU A 168 20.43 -0.35 1.11
C LEU A 168 21.81 -0.14 0.44
N GLU A 169 22.14 -0.93 -0.58
CA GLU A 169 23.34 -0.71 -1.40
C GLU A 169 23.27 0.63 -2.15
N LEU A 170 22.09 0.99 -2.67
CA LEU A 170 21.88 2.26 -3.36
C LEU A 170 22.13 3.47 -2.46
N TYR A 171 21.96 3.35 -1.14
CA TYR A 171 22.13 4.49 -0.22
C TYR A 171 23.52 5.14 -0.33
N GLN A 172 24.54 4.37 -0.68
CA GLN A 172 25.91 4.87 -0.80
C GLN A 172 26.13 5.74 -2.05
N THR A 173 25.37 5.51 -3.11
CA THR A 173 25.57 6.14 -4.43
C THR A 173 24.43 7.08 -4.81
N HIS A 174 23.20 6.73 -4.43
CA HIS A 174 21.96 7.43 -4.72
C HIS A 174 21.12 7.53 -3.43
N PRO A 175 21.57 8.27 -2.39
CA PRO A 175 20.84 8.37 -1.14
C PRO A 175 19.46 9.02 -1.30
N SER A 176 19.23 9.83 -2.34
CA SER A 176 17.96 10.54 -2.55
C SER A 176 16.79 9.56 -2.73
N ILE A 177 16.92 8.59 -3.64
CA ILE A 177 15.87 7.60 -3.93
C ILE A 177 15.59 6.68 -2.74
N VAL A 178 16.60 6.36 -1.93
CA VAL A 178 16.42 5.56 -0.72
C VAL A 178 15.64 6.34 0.33
N LEU A 179 15.98 7.61 0.53
CA LEU A 179 15.25 8.47 1.46
C LEU A 179 13.82 8.71 0.98
N SER A 180 13.60 8.96 -0.31
CA SER A 180 12.26 9.21 -0.86
C SER A 180 11.37 7.97 -0.78
N ALA A 181 11.90 6.79 -1.15
CA ALA A 181 11.20 5.51 -0.99
C ALA A 181 10.86 5.22 0.48
N PHE A 182 11.75 5.55 1.42
CA PHE A 182 11.43 5.37 2.84
C PHE A 182 10.29 6.30 3.29
N VAL A 183 10.26 7.55 2.83
CA VAL A 183 9.15 8.48 3.10
C VAL A 183 7.84 7.98 2.48
N HIS A 184 7.90 7.41 1.28
CA HIS A 184 6.77 6.76 0.62
C HIS A 184 6.16 5.68 1.53
N GLU A 185 6.98 4.76 2.05
CA GLU A 185 6.50 3.70 2.95
C GLU A 185 6.03 4.23 4.31
N CYS A 186 6.60 5.33 4.80
CA CYS A 186 6.08 6.01 5.98
C CYS A 186 4.62 6.46 5.76
N GLN A 187 4.26 6.94 4.57
CA GLN A 187 2.89 7.35 4.28
C GLN A 187 1.92 6.16 4.23
N HIS A 188 2.34 4.99 3.71
CA HIS A 188 1.56 3.76 3.85
C HIS A 188 1.37 3.35 5.31
N SER A 189 2.45 3.43 6.10
CA SER A 189 2.36 3.12 7.53
C SER A 189 1.38 4.06 8.25
N LYS A 190 1.41 5.36 7.92
CA LYS A 190 0.48 6.34 8.48
C LYS A 190 -0.97 6.00 8.10
N SER A 191 -1.22 5.69 6.84
CA SER A 191 -2.55 5.29 6.36
C SER A 191 -3.10 4.09 7.14
N TYR A 192 -2.24 3.11 7.48
CA TYR A 192 -2.61 2.01 8.36
C TYR A 192 -2.91 2.48 9.79
N PHE A 193 -2.09 3.33 10.39
CA PHE A 193 -2.30 3.77 11.78
C PHE A 193 -3.49 4.71 11.96
N ASP A 194 -3.87 5.46 10.92
CA ASP A 194 -5.05 6.34 10.94
C ASP A 194 -6.35 5.53 10.84
N ASP A 195 -6.38 4.44 10.04
CA ASP A 195 -7.54 3.56 9.89
C ASP A 195 -7.14 2.09 9.59
N PRO A 196 -6.78 1.30 10.63
CA PRO A 196 -6.27 -0.06 10.46
C PRO A 196 -7.27 -1.03 9.81
N GLU A 197 -8.55 -0.91 10.16
CA GLU A 197 -9.60 -1.81 9.65
C GLU A 197 -9.77 -1.61 8.15
N ARG A 198 -9.88 -0.35 7.73
CA ARG A 198 -9.97 -0.02 6.30
C ARG A 198 -8.72 -0.44 5.56
N PHE A 199 -7.52 -0.20 6.10
CA PHE A 199 -6.26 -0.61 5.47
C PHE A 199 -6.19 -2.12 5.20
N VAL A 200 -6.60 -2.95 6.15
CA VAL A 200 -6.63 -4.41 6.00
C VAL A 200 -7.64 -4.82 4.92
N ASP A 201 -8.83 -4.23 4.94
CA ASP A 201 -9.91 -4.58 4.03
C ASP A 201 -9.59 -4.15 2.58
N LEU A 202 -8.91 -3.02 2.40
CA LEU A 202 -8.43 -2.51 1.11
C LEU A 202 -7.51 -3.51 0.41
N GLY A 203 -6.61 -4.15 1.16
CA GLY A 203 -5.66 -5.15 0.67
C GLY A 203 -6.31 -6.29 -0.12
N SER A 204 -7.59 -6.58 0.12
CA SER A 204 -8.31 -7.70 -0.49
C SER A 204 -9.45 -7.31 -1.43
N THR A 205 -9.90 -6.05 -1.44
CA THR A 205 -11.24 -5.73 -1.99
C THR A 205 -11.34 -4.66 -3.08
N SER A 206 -10.39 -3.72 -3.21
CA SER A 206 -10.62 -2.50 -4.01
C SER A 206 -9.39 -2.05 -4.81
N ALA A 207 -9.41 -2.25 -6.13
CA ALA A 207 -8.32 -1.78 -7.01
C ALA A 207 -8.25 -0.25 -7.10
N LEU A 208 -9.41 0.40 -7.13
CA LEU A 208 -9.52 1.86 -7.19
C LEU A 208 -8.96 2.51 -5.93
N GLU A 209 -9.36 2.06 -4.75
CA GLU A 209 -8.86 2.67 -3.53
C GLU A 209 -7.37 2.39 -3.35
N LYS A 210 -6.88 1.16 -3.61
CA LYS A 210 -5.44 0.87 -3.59
C LYS A 210 -4.63 1.86 -4.43
N TYR A 211 -5.11 2.14 -5.64
CA TYR A 211 -4.47 3.12 -6.52
C TYR A 211 -4.49 4.55 -5.93
N LEU A 212 -5.58 4.97 -5.29
CA LEU A 212 -5.64 6.28 -4.63
C LEU A 212 -4.72 6.35 -3.39
N TYR A 213 -4.63 5.28 -2.59
CA TYR A 213 -3.70 5.19 -1.47
C TYR A 213 -2.24 5.27 -1.93
N GLU A 214 -1.92 4.63 -3.05
CA GLU A 214 -0.60 4.72 -3.68
C GLU A 214 -0.28 6.16 -4.13
N LEU A 215 -1.26 6.86 -4.73
CA LEU A 215 -1.11 8.25 -5.12
C LEU A 215 -0.89 9.18 -3.91
N ASP A 216 -1.53 8.90 -2.77
CA ASP A 216 -1.28 9.66 -1.54
C ASP A 216 0.18 9.50 -1.07
N SER A 217 0.74 8.29 -1.17
CA SER A 217 2.17 8.04 -0.91
C SER A 217 3.07 8.81 -1.88
N TYR A 218 2.80 8.75 -3.18
CA TYR A 218 3.56 9.54 -4.17
C TYR A 218 3.41 11.06 -4.00
N ASN A 219 2.27 11.53 -3.50
CA ASN A 219 2.05 12.93 -3.16
C ASN A 219 3.01 13.36 -2.03
N ARG A 220 3.07 12.59 -0.95
CA ARG A 220 4.00 12.85 0.16
C ARG A 220 5.46 12.73 -0.25
N GLU A 221 5.80 11.72 -1.05
CA GLU A 221 7.13 11.55 -1.60
C GLU A 221 7.55 12.76 -2.45
N SER A 222 6.68 13.24 -3.34
CA SER A 222 6.92 14.44 -4.15
C SER A 222 7.17 15.68 -3.30
N GLN A 223 6.36 15.89 -2.26
CA GLN A 223 6.55 17.01 -1.33
C GLN A 223 7.90 16.90 -0.62
N PHE A 224 8.29 15.70 -0.19
CA PHE A 224 9.59 15.47 0.44
C PHE A 224 10.74 15.80 -0.51
N ILE A 225 10.68 15.29 -1.75
CA ILE A 225 11.69 15.57 -2.79
C ILE A 225 11.83 17.08 -2.99
N LEU A 226 10.73 17.80 -3.20
CA LEU A 226 10.76 19.23 -3.49
C LEU A 226 11.29 20.08 -2.34
N LYS A 227 10.90 19.75 -1.10
CA LYS A 227 11.22 20.53 0.09
C LYS A 227 12.64 20.24 0.61
N TYR A 228 13.06 18.98 0.60
CA TYR A 228 14.25 18.54 1.33
C TYR A 228 15.39 18.04 0.44
N LEU A 229 15.10 17.52 -0.76
CA LEU A 229 16.11 16.93 -1.65
C LEU A 229 16.50 17.86 -2.81
N LYS A 230 15.54 18.34 -3.60
CA LYS A 230 15.75 19.05 -4.88
C LYS A 230 16.65 20.29 -4.76
N LYS A 231 16.55 21.03 -3.64
CA LYS A 231 17.34 22.24 -3.39
C LYS A 231 18.63 21.98 -2.60
N ASN A 232 18.89 20.75 -2.20
CA ASN A 232 20.02 20.39 -1.37
C ASN A 232 21.14 19.78 -2.23
N PRO A 233 22.31 20.44 -2.35
CA PRO A 233 23.38 20.01 -3.25
C PRO A 233 24.01 18.67 -2.86
N LYS A 234 23.73 18.12 -1.67
CA LYS A 234 24.14 16.75 -1.28
C LYS A 234 23.45 15.67 -2.12
N TYR A 235 22.29 15.96 -2.71
CA TYR A 235 21.45 14.97 -3.37
C TYR A 235 21.35 15.24 -4.88
N LYS A 236 21.64 14.21 -5.68
CA LYS A 236 21.34 14.18 -7.12
C LYS A 236 20.07 13.35 -7.31
N LEU A 237 19.02 13.97 -7.86
CA LEU A 237 17.76 13.27 -8.13
C LEU A 237 17.92 12.32 -9.33
N THR A 238 17.29 11.16 -9.22
CA THR A 238 17.16 10.18 -10.31
C THR A 238 16.12 10.63 -11.35
N PRO A 239 16.09 10.05 -12.57
CA PRO A 239 15.04 10.30 -13.56
C PRO A 239 13.61 10.11 -13.01
N PHE A 240 13.41 9.09 -12.16
CA PHE A 240 12.16 8.87 -11.45
C PHE A 240 11.77 10.05 -10.54
N GLU A 241 12.67 10.47 -9.64
CA GLU A 241 12.42 11.58 -8.72
C GLU A 241 12.17 12.91 -9.47
N VAL A 242 12.87 13.12 -10.58
CA VAL A 242 12.67 14.28 -11.45
C VAL A 242 11.28 14.23 -12.11
N LEU A 243 10.88 13.09 -12.67
CA LEU A 243 9.54 12.91 -13.25
C LEU A 243 8.45 13.17 -12.20
N LEU A 244 8.55 12.50 -11.05
CA LEU A 244 7.58 12.55 -9.97
C LEU A 244 7.39 13.99 -9.46
N SER A 245 8.49 14.65 -9.07
CA SER A 245 8.45 15.99 -8.52
C SER A 245 7.98 17.05 -9.55
N ASN A 246 8.37 16.91 -10.82
CA ASN A 246 7.92 17.83 -11.86
C ASN A 246 6.43 17.67 -12.19
N SER A 247 5.92 16.44 -12.22
CA SER A 247 4.49 16.20 -12.42
C SER A 247 3.69 16.75 -11.24
N PHE A 248 4.14 16.53 -10.00
CA PHE A 248 3.51 17.13 -8.83
C PHE A 248 3.39 18.67 -8.95
N GLU A 249 4.49 19.37 -9.29
CA GLU A 249 4.48 20.83 -9.42
C GLU A 249 3.61 21.35 -10.57
N LYS A 250 3.54 20.64 -11.69
CA LYS A 250 2.92 21.14 -12.93
C LYS A 250 1.46 20.73 -13.08
N ASP A 251 1.12 19.51 -12.68
CA ASP A 251 -0.19 18.92 -12.96
C ASP A 251 -0.71 18.00 -11.84
N ASN A 252 -0.18 18.16 -10.62
CA ASN A 252 -0.63 17.44 -9.44
C ASN A 252 -0.66 15.91 -9.66
N LEU A 253 0.43 15.36 -10.20
CA LEU A 253 0.66 13.94 -10.49
C LEU A 253 -0.11 13.36 -11.69
N ASN A 254 -0.83 14.16 -12.48
CA ASN A 254 -1.51 13.67 -13.68
C ASN A 254 -0.52 12.96 -14.62
N TYR A 255 0.54 13.64 -15.06
CA TYR A 255 1.50 13.05 -16.00
C TYR A 255 2.24 11.84 -15.41
N PHE A 256 2.63 11.90 -14.14
CA PHE A 256 3.26 10.78 -13.44
C PHE A 256 2.33 9.56 -13.41
N SER A 257 1.04 9.75 -13.12
CA SER A 257 0.08 8.67 -13.13
C SER A 257 -0.02 7.98 -14.49
N TYR A 258 0.02 8.73 -15.60
CA TYR A 258 0.10 8.13 -16.93
C TYR A 258 1.44 7.43 -17.14
N ALA A 259 2.56 8.12 -16.90
CA ALA A 259 3.89 7.66 -17.30
C ALA A 259 4.45 6.53 -16.43
N ALA A 260 4.07 6.46 -15.16
CA ALA A 260 4.61 5.50 -14.19
C ALA A 260 3.56 4.49 -13.68
N LEU A 261 2.29 4.90 -13.54
CA LEU A 261 1.24 4.01 -13.02
C LEU A 261 0.34 3.44 -14.11
N GLY A 262 0.36 4.04 -15.31
CA GLY A 262 -0.50 3.70 -16.42
C GLY A 262 -1.99 3.92 -16.19
N HIS A 263 -2.31 4.92 -15.36
CA HIS A 263 -3.66 5.24 -14.98
C HIS A 263 -4.01 6.71 -15.23
N ASP A 264 -5.26 6.96 -15.55
CA ASP A 264 -5.86 8.29 -15.60
C ASP A 264 -6.42 8.63 -14.21
N ILE A 265 -5.70 9.46 -13.47
CA ILE A 265 -6.08 9.91 -12.12
C ILE A 265 -7.38 10.72 -12.13
N SER A 266 -7.66 11.50 -13.17
CA SER A 266 -8.89 12.30 -13.25
C SER A 266 -10.10 11.38 -13.38
N LEU A 267 -9.98 10.33 -14.20
CA LEU A 267 -11.02 9.32 -14.33
C LEU A 267 -11.18 8.49 -13.04
N ALA A 268 -10.07 8.09 -12.40
CA ALA A 268 -10.12 7.38 -11.13
C ALA A 268 -10.81 8.21 -10.03
N ALA A 269 -10.44 9.49 -9.89
CA ALA A 269 -11.05 10.40 -8.94
C ALA A 269 -12.54 10.64 -9.24
N TYR A 270 -12.91 10.78 -10.52
CA TYR A 270 -14.30 10.86 -10.93
C TYR A 270 -15.09 9.62 -10.46
N LEU A 271 -14.62 8.42 -10.83
CA LEU A 271 -15.25 7.15 -10.48
C LEU A 271 -15.37 6.94 -8.97
N TYR A 272 -14.35 7.31 -8.20
CA TYR A 272 -14.36 7.24 -6.74
C TYR A 272 -15.47 8.12 -6.14
N ASN A 273 -15.69 9.31 -6.69
CA ASN A 273 -16.62 10.29 -6.14
C ASN A 273 -18.08 10.08 -6.57
N VAL A 274 -18.37 9.28 -7.61
CA VAL A 274 -19.75 9.08 -8.11
C VAL A 274 -20.71 8.66 -7.00
N SER A 275 -20.30 7.73 -6.12
CA SER A 275 -21.13 7.26 -5.01
C SER A 275 -21.48 8.38 -4.01
N GLY A 276 -20.62 9.38 -3.86
CA GLY A 276 -20.79 10.53 -2.97
C GLY A 276 -21.62 11.68 -3.53
N PHE A 277 -21.93 11.69 -4.83
CA PHE A 277 -22.74 12.76 -5.43
C PHE A 277 -24.17 12.78 -4.87
N LYS A 278 -24.74 13.98 -4.73
CA LYS A 278 -26.14 14.20 -4.30
C LYS A 278 -27.11 13.95 -5.45
N LEU A 279 -27.13 12.72 -5.95
CA LEU A 279 -27.94 12.25 -7.07
C LEU A 279 -28.65 10.94 -6.68
N SER A 280 -29.72 10.61 -7.40
CA SER A 280 -30.38 9.31 -7.29
C SER A 280 -29.46 8.15 -7.69
N TYR A 281 -29.85 6.93 -7.34
CA TYR A 281 -29.14 5.72 -7.73
C TYR A 281 -29.02 5.62 -9.26
N GLU A 282 -30.14 5.80 -9.97
CA GLU A 282 -30.24 5.69 -11.43
C GLU A 282 -29.36 6.73 -12.13
N GLU A 283 -29.32 7.96 -11.62
CA GLU A 283 -28.45 9.03 -12.14
C GLU A 283 -26.97 8.69 -11.96
N LYS A 284 -26.57 8.11 -10.81
CA LYS A 284 -25.18 7.69 -10.57
C LYS A 284 -24.73 6.56 -11.49
N ILE A 285 -25.57 5.54 -11.67
CA ILE A 285 -25.28 4.45 -12.61
C ILE A 285 -25.19 4.99 -14.04
N LYS A 286 -26.11 5.90 -14.41
CA LYS A 286 -26.09 6.54 -15.73
C LYS A 286 -24.84 7.39 -15.99
N LEU A 287 -24.29 8.04 -14.97
CA LEU A 287 -23.02 8.76 -15.07
C LEU A 287 -21.87 7.81 -15.47
N ILE A 288 -21.74 6.67 -14.77
CA ILE A 288 -20.72 5.64 -15.09
C ILE A 288 -20.96 5.08 -16.50
N ASP A 289 -22.21 4.78 -16.84
CA ASP A 289 -22.59 4.26 -18.16
C ASP A 289 -22.29 5.26 -19.29
N ASN A 290 -22.55 6.55 -19.09
CA ASN A 290 -22.21 7.58 -20.07
C ASN A 290 -20.70 7.65 -20.31
N THR A 291 -19.88 7.57 -19.26
CA THR A 291 -18.42 7.52 -19.41
C THR A 291 -17.98 6.26 -20.17
N LEU A 292 -18.58 5.09 -19.88
CA LEU A 292 -18.33 3.86 -20.63
C LEU A 292 -18.65 4.04 -22.12
N ASN A 293 -19.81 4.59 -22.45
CA ASN A 293 -20.23 4.81 -23.84
C ASN A 293 -19.32 5.82 -24.56
N GLN A 294 -18.84 6.86 -23.87
CA GLN A 294 -17.84 7.78 -24.41
C GLN A 294 -16.53 7.04 -24.74
N LEU A 295 -16.03 6.21 -23.83
CA LEU A 295 -14.80 5.44 -24.04
C LEU A 295 -14.93 4.40 -25.17
N ILE A 296 -16.09 3.75 -25.29
CA ILE A 296 -16.38 2.83 -26.41
C ILE A 296 -16.41 3.58 -27.75
N ALA A 297 -16.94 4.80 -27.76
CA ALA A 297 -17.04 5.63 -28.97
C ALA A 297 -15.71 6.30 -29.36
N THR A 298 -14.69 6.30 -28.50
CA THR A 298 -13.39 6.89 -28.78
C THR A 298 -12.72 6.18 -29.96
N GLN A 299 -12.45 6.95 -31.02
CA GLN A 299 -11.70 6.45 -32.17
C GLN A 299 -10.21 6.39 -31.85
N MET A 300 -9.56 5.31 -32.25
CA MET A 300 -8.12 5.11 -32.06
C MET A 300 -7.34 5.63 -33.26
N GLU A 301 -6.45 6.58 -33.02
CA GLU A 301 -5.57 7.14 -34.05
C GLU A 301 -4.30 6.30 -34.21
N GLU A 302 -4.25 5.47 -35.26
CA GLU A 302 -3.12 4.58 -35.56
C GLU A 302 -1.85 5.29 -36.05
N LYS A 303 -1.96 6.54 -36.52
CA LYS A 303 -0.84 7.28 -37.14
C LYS A 303 -0.17 8.30 -36.23
N SER A 304 -0.59 8.38 -34.97
CA SER A 304 0.02 9.28 -33.97
C SER A 304 1.34 8.70 -33.44
N ASP A 305 2.15 9.50 -32.73
CA ASP A 305 3.34 9.00 -32.05
C ASP A 305 2.98 8.06 -30.88
N LEU A 306 3.95 7.24 -30.45
CA LEU A 306 3.73 6.19 -29.45
C LEU A 306 3.13 6.71 -28.13
N TRP A 307 3.51 7.92 -27.69
CA TRP A 307 2.96 8.51 -26.48
C TRP A 307 1.49 8.89 -26.65
N ASN A 308 1.13 9.49 -27.78
CA ASN A 308 -0.27 9.81 -28.07
C ASN A 308 -1.13 8.56 -28.31
N GLN A 309 -0.58 7.51 -28.91
CA GLN A 309 -1.27 6.20 -29.00
C GLN A 309 -1.51 5.60 -27.61
N TYR A 310 -0.49 5.64 -26.75
CA TYR A 310 -0.57 5.17 -25.37
C TYR A 310 -1.64 5.92 -24.56
N ARG A 311 -1.64 7.25 -24.65
CA ARG A 311 -2.61 8.11 -23.94
C ARG A 311 -4.07 7.83 -24.29
N GLN A 312 -4.35 7.31 -25.50
CA GLN A 312 -5.72 6.95 -25.90
C GLN A 312 -6.21 5.67 -25.21
N VAL A 313 -5.31 4.74 -24.87
CA VAL A 313 -5.69 3.46 -24.25
C VAL A 313 -5.67 3.47 -22.72
N VAL A 314 -4.95 4.39 -22.09
CA VAL A 314 -4.86 4.51 -20.62
C VAL A 314 -6.23 4.77 -19.95
N PRO A 315 -7.08 5.68 -20.44
CA PRO A 315 -8.42 5.87 -19.85
C PRO A 315 -9.29 4.62 -19.95
N ILE A 316 -9.19 3.87 -21.05
CA ILE A 316 -9.89 2.60 -21.23
C ILE A 316 -9.44 1.58 -20.18
N TYR A 317 -8.13 1.40 -20.02
CA TYR A 317 -7.58 0.50 -19.02
C TYR A 317 -8.00 0.89 -17.60
N SER A 318 -7.92 2.19 -17.29
CA SER A 318 -8.31 2.73 -15.98
C SER A 318 -9.79 2.49 -15.68
N PHE A 319 -10.67 2.70 -16.66
CA PHE A 319 -12.09 2.42 -16.51
C PHE A 319 -12.34 0.93 -16.24
N LEU A 320 -11.73 0.04 -17.01
CA LEU A 320 -11.88 -1.41 -16.83
C LEU A 320 -11.40 -1.88 -15.44
N GLN A 321 -10.34 -1.26 -14.90
CA GLN A 321 -9.83 -1.57 -13.57
C GLN A 321 -10.72 -1.02 -12.45
N PHE A 322 -11.26 0.19 -12.60
CA PHE A 322 -11.88 0.92 -11.49
C PHE A 322 -13.40 0.92 -11.49
N ALA A 323 -14.05 0.87 -12.66
CA ALA A 323 -15.51 0.93 -12.76
C ALA A 323 -16.23 -0.18 -11.98
N PRO A 324 -15.77 -1.45 -11.92
CA PRO A 324 -16.44 -2.48 -11.13
C PRO A 324 -16.59 -2.11 -9.65
N GLN A 325 -15.56 -1.49 -9.07
CA GLN A 325 -15.61 -1.01 -7.70
C GLN A 325 -16.50 0.24 -7.55
N ALA A 326 -16.44 1.17 -8.50
CA ALA A 326 -17.30 2.35 -8.49
C ALA A 326 -18.79 1.98 -8.52
N ILE A 327 -19.18 1.02 -9.37
CA ILE A 327 -20.55 0.49 -9.44
C ILE A 327 -20.93 -0.17 -8.11
N ARG A 328 -20.07 -1.02 -7.56
CA ARG A 328 -20.28 -1.65 -6.25
C ARG A 328 -20.46 -0.61 -5.14
N ASN A 329 -19.70 0.48 -5.16
CA ASN A 329 -19.81 1.57 -4.19
C ASN A 329 -21.18 2.25 -4.29
N VAL A 330 -21.66 2.53 -5.51
CA VAL A 330 -23.00 3.09 -5.74
C VAL A 330 -24.09 2.13 -5.23
N ASP A 331 -23.98 0.84 -5.54
CA ASP A 331 -24.92 -0.18 -5.07
C ASP A 331 -24.93 -0.30 -3.54
N THR A 332 -23.77 -0.19 -2.90
CA THR A 332 -23.62 -0.29 -1.45
C THR A 332 -24.29 0.88 -0.74
N VAL A 333 -24.03 2.13 -1.17
CA VAL A 333 -24.59 3.32 -0.51
C VAL A 333 -26.10 3.48 -0.72
N HIS A 334 -26.68 2.72 -1.64
CA HIS A 334 -28.13 2.69 -1.94
C HIS A 334 -28.78 1.35 -1.58
N ASP A 335 -28.14 0.56 -0.71
CA ASP A 335 -28.65 -0.72 -0.18
C ASP A 335 -29.12 -1.72 -1.26
N LYS A 336 -28.49 -1.71 -2.44
CA LYS A 336 -28.77 -2.65 -3.54
C LYS A 336 -28.07 -4.00 -3.38
N ILE A 337 -27.13 -4.11 -2.44
CA ILE A 337 -26.38 -5.34 -2.16
C ILE A 337 -26.88 -5.93 -0.84
N VAL A 338 -27.62 -7.04 -0.92
CA VAL A 338 -28.11 -7.76 0.28
C VAL A 338 -26.98 -8.46 1.03
N ASP A 339 -26.01 -9.02 0.31
CA ASP A 339 -24.86 -9.75 0.88
C ASP A 339 -23.59 -9.32 0.15
N GLN A 340 -22.77 -8.52 0.83
CA GLN A 340 -21.52 -7.98 0.30
C GLN A 340 -20.53 -9.07 -0.16
N SER A 341 -20.62 -10.27 0.43
CA SER A 341 -19.75 -11.40 0.07
C SER A 341 -20.18 -12.11 -1.22
N LYS A 342 -21.39 -11.84 -1.72
CA LYS A 342 -21.98 -12.47 -2.92
C LYS A 342 -22.19 -11.48 -4.07
N TYR A 343 -21.57 -10.31 -4.00
CA TYR A 343 -21.67 -9.32 -5.06
C TYR A 343 -21.09 -9.88 -6.38
N ASP A 344 -21.85 -9.75 -7.47
CA ASP A 344 -21.48 -10.22 -8.80
C ASP A 344 -21.97 -9.22 -9.85
N LEU A 345 -21.06 -8.42 -10.40
CA LEU A 345 -21.42 -7.36 -11.35
C LEU A 345 -22.24 -7.89 -12.55
N GLN A 346 -21.96 -9.11 -13.02
CA GLN A 346 -22.65 -9.69 -14.18
C GLN A 346 -24.12 -9.98 -13.88
N LYS A 347 -24.44 -10.42 -12.67
CA LYS A 347 -25.82 -10.75 -12.28
C LYS A 347 -26.62 -9.53 -11.87
N GLN A 348 -25.97 -8.58 -11.21
CA GLN A 348 -26.61 -7.36 -10.70
C GLN A 348 -26.82 -6.33 -11.82
N HIS A 349 -25.86 -6.21 -12.75
CA HIS A 349 -25.88 -5.22 -13.83
C HIS A 349 -25.52 -5.86 -15.19
N PRO A 350 -26.35 -6.78 -15.72
CA PRO A 350 -26.02 -7.55 -16.93
C PRO A 350 -25.73 -6.65 -18.14
N ASP A 351 -26.54 -5.62 -18.39
CA ASP A 351 -26.36 -4.74 -19.56
C ASP A 351 -25.09 -3.89 -19.47
N LEU A 352 -24.73 -3.45 -18.26
CA LEU A 352 -23.49 -2.70 -18.03
C LEU A 352 -22.27 -3.62 -18.15
N TYR A 353 -22.38 -4.84 -17.65
CA TYR A 353 -21.34 -5.85 -17.77
C TYR A 353 -21.05 -6.22 -19.23
N GLU A 354 -22.08 -6.46 -20.06
CA GLU A 354 -21.87 -6.76 -21.49
C GLU A 354 -21.17 -5.60 -22.22
N ARG A 355 -21.48 -4.35 -21.89
CA ARG A 355 -20.78 -3.19 -22.46
C ARG A 355 -19.35 -3.05 -21.95
N LEU A 356 -19.06 -3.41 -20.70
CA LEU A 356 -17.69 -3.52 -20.21
C LEU A 356 -16.90 -4.57 -21.00
N LEU A 357 -17.52 -5.69 -21.41
CA LEU A 357 -16.86 -6.68 -22.28
C LEU A 357 -16.56 -6.12 -23.68
N VAL A 358 -17.40 -5.25 -24.22
CA VAL A 358 -17.11 -4.54 -25.47
C VAL A 358 -15.88 -3.65 -25.29
N LEU A 359 -15.81 -2.88 -24.21
CA LEU A 359 -14.65 -2.04 -23.90
C LEU A 359 -13.38 -2.89 -23.67
N GLU A 360 -13.51 -4.04 -22.99
CA GLU A 360 -12.42 -5.01 -22.78
C GLU A 360 -11.87 -5.51 -24.12
N LYS A 361 -12.75 -5.80 -25.09
CA LYS A 361 -12.36 -6.20 -26.45
C LYS A 361 -11.59 -5.09 -27.16
N ILE A 362 -12.08 -3.84 -27.11
CA ILE A 362 -11.39 -2.68 -27.69
C ILE A 362 -9.98 -2.53 -27.10
N PHE A 363 -9.86 -2.66 -25.77
CA PHE A 363 -8.56 -2.63 -25.11
C PHE A 363 -7.65 -3.78 -25.56
N GLY A 364 -8.18 -5.01 -25.63
CA GLY A 364 -7.44 -6.19 -26.08
C GLY A 364 -6.89 -6.05 -27.49
N GLU A 365 -7.66 -5.47 -28.41
CA GLU A 365 -7.23 -5.17 -29.79
C GLU A 365 -6.11 -4.11 -29.84
N ASN A 366 -6.03 -3.24 -28.82
CA ASN A 366 -5.08 -2.12 -28.74
C ASN A 366 -3.99 -2.30 -27.68
N ILE A 367 -3.88 -3.48 -27.06
CA ILE A 367 -3.00 -3.73 -25.89
C ILE A 367 -1.52 -3.44 -26.18
N GLN A 368 -1.08 -3.53 -27.43
CA GLN A 368 0.30 -3.23 -27.81
C GLN A 368 0.66 -1.76 -27.54
N LYS A 369 -0.29 -0.82 -27.71
CA LYS A 369 -0.09 0.61 -27.40
C LYS A 369 0.20 0.81 -25.91
N TYR A 370 -0.37 -0.03 -25.05
CA TYR A 370 -0.15 0.01 -23.61
C TYR A 370 1.27 -0.41 -23.20
N LYS A 371 2.02 -1.11 -24.07
CA LYS A 371 3.41 -1.52 -23.80
C LYS A 371 4.39 -0.36 -23.64
N TYR A 372 4.03 0.83 -24.13
CA TYR A 372 4.80 2.06 -23.89
C TYR A 372 5.07 2.31 -22.39
N LEU A 373 4.16 1.88 -21.51
CA LEU A 373 4.37 1.96 -20.06
C LEU A 373 5.64 1.22 -19.63
N GLN A 374 5.85 -0.01 -20.08
CA GLN A 374 7.01 -0.80 -19.68
C GLN A 374 8.32 -0.14 -20.14
N GLU A 375 8.36 0.35 -21.39
CA GLU A 375 9.53 1.07 -21.91
C GLU A 375 9.82 2.35 -21.12
N THR A 376 8.78 3.02 -20.63
CA THR A 376 8.93 4.20 -19.76
C THR A 376 9.46 3.79 -18.40
N LEU A 377 8.90 2.74 -17.79
CA LEU A 377 9.35 2.23 -16.50
C LEU A 377 10.81 1.75 -16.55
N ASP A 378 11.22 1.06 -17.61
CA ASP A 378 12.60 0.61 -17.79
C ASP A 378 13.58 1.79 -17.84
N LYS A 379 13.18 2.93 -18.43
CA LYS A 379 13.96 4.17 -18.40
C LYS A 379 14.00 4.79 -17.01
N LEU A 380 12.88 4.79 -16.28
CA LEU A 380 12.82 5.34 -14.92
C LEU A 380 13.62 4.54 -13.90
N LYS A 381 13.81 3.23 -14.14
CA LYS A 381 14.71 2.37 -13.34
C LYS A 381 16.18 2.72 -13.51
N GLN A 382 16.56 3.48 -14.54
CA GLN A 382 17.94 3.93 -14.74
C GLN A 382 18.27 5.01 -13.71
N LEU A 383 19.46 4.92 -13.11
CA LEU A 383 19.89 5.81 -12.03
C LEU A 383 20.72 7.02 -12.52
N GLU A 384 21.06 7.07 -13.82
CA GLU A 384 22.00 8.04 -14.40
C GLU A 384 21.35 9.33 -14.94
#